data_AF-A0A8S3JGR5-F1
#
_entry.id   AF-A0A8S3JGR5-F1
#
_cell.length_a   1.000
_cell.length_b   1.000
_cell.length_c   1.000
_cell.angle_alpha   90.00
_cell.angle_beta   90.00
_cell.angle_gamma   90.00
#
_symmetry.space_group_name_H-M   'P 1'
#
loop_
_entity.id
_entity.type
_entity.pdbx_description
1 polymer ?
#
loop_
_entity_poly.entity_id
_entity_poly.type
_entity_poly.pdbx_seq_one_letter_code
_entity_poly.pdbx_strand_id
1 'polypeptide(L)'
;MLTILIIFGMFYFGLTQFVLEQIHRDNEIKNIGEALWHGFTVITTIGYSDITEYQFLSYIFAIVGVWYGSISMAIILPSLSQSFNIFQNFKYRRHIFKYKTH
;
A
#
# COMPACT_ATOMS: atom_id res chain seq x y z
N MET A 1 5.50 -7.89 -11.03
CA MET A 1 5.49 -6.61 -11.76
C MET A 1 4.63 -5.56 -11.05
N LEU A 2 3.35 -5.85 -10.76
CA LEU A 2 2.42 -4.93 -10.09
C LEU A 2 2.87 -4.51 -8.67
N THR A 3 3.37 -5.45 -7.87
CA THR A 3 3.91 -5.17 -6.52
C THR A 3 5.10 -4.22 -6.55
N ILE A 4 5.97 -4.34 -7.57
CA ILE A 4 7.14 -3.47 -7.74
C ILE A 4 6.67 -2.05 -8.09
N LEU A 5 5.68 -1.90 -8.98
CA LEU A 5 5.10 -0.59 -9.31
C LEU A 5 4.50 0.10 -8.09
N ILE A 6 3.85 -0.65 -7.20
CA ILE A 6 3.27 -0.09 -5.97
C ILE A 6 4.37 0.37 -5.00
N ILE A 7 5.43 -0.43 -4.82
CA ILE A 7 6.57 -0.04 -3.99
C ILE A 7 7.21 1.24 -4.54
N PHE A 8 7.47 1.32 -5.85
CA PHE A 8 8.02 2.54 -6.47
C PHE A 8 7.06 3.72 -6.34
N GLY A 9 5.74 3.50 -6.48
CA GLY A 9 4.72 4.52 -6.25
C GLY A 9 4.75 5.06 -4.82
N MET A 10 4.96 4.18 -3.83
CA MET A 10 5.10 4.58 -2.42
C MET A 10 6.33 5.44 -2.16
N PHE A 11 7.47 5.05 -2.72
CA PHE A 11 8.69 5.86 -2.63
C PHE A 11 8.53 7.23 -3.30
N TYR A 12 7.95 7.26 -4.50
CA TYR A 12 7.68 8.51 -5.21
C TYR A 12 6.78 9.43 -4.39
N PHE A 13 5.69 8.88 -3.85
CA PHE A 13 4.73 9.63 -3.04
C PHE A 13 5.33 10.24 -1.78
N GLY A 14 6.07 9.44 -1.00
CA GLY A 14 6.73 9.93 0.23
C GLY A 14 7.74 11.04 -0.07
N LEU A 15 8.50 10.92 -1.17
CA LEU A 15 9.44 11.96 -1.58
C LEU A 15 8.73 13.24 -2.05
N THR A 16 7.61 13.14 -2.76
CA THR A 16 6.85 14.32 -3.16
C THR A 16 6.25 15.05 -1.95
N GLN A 17 5.73 14.32 -0.96
CA GLN A 17 5.23 14.94 0.28
C GLN A 17 6.36 15.64 1.04
N PHE A 18 7.53 15.01 1.15
CA PHE A 18 8.72 15.66 1.73
C PHE A 18 9.03 17.01 1.06
N VAL A 19 9.04 17.06 -0.27
CA VAL A 19 9.34 18.30 -1.01
C VAL A 19 8.25 19.35 -0.81
N LEU A 20 6.97 18.95 -0.79
CA LEU A 20 5.85 19.86 -0.57
C LEU A 20 5.88 20.48 0.83
N GLU A 21 6.07 19.66 1.86
CA GLU A 21 6.06 20.13 3.25
C GLU A 21 7.32 20.91 3.67
N GLN A 22 8.46 20.72 3.02
CA GLN A 22 9.67 21.52 3.26
C GLN A 22 9.48 23.01 2.92
N ILE A 23 8.43 23.37 2.19
CA ILE A 23 8.09 24.76 1.88
C ILE A 23 7.46 25.46 3.11
N HIS A 24 6.91 24.72 4.06
CA HIS A 24 6.27 25.26 5.26
C HIS A 24 7.24 25.31 6.46
N ARG A 25 7.10 26.37 7.28
CA ARG A 25 7.98 26.63 8.43
C ARG A 25 7.70 25.71 9.62
N ASP A 26 6.47 25.22 9.73
CA ASP A 26 5.98 24.32 10.78
C ASP A 26 5.82 22.91 10.22
N ASN A 27 6.89 22.32 9.69
CA ASN A 27 6.83 20.98 9.12
C ASN A 27 7.05 19.88 10.18
N GLU A 28 6.17 18.88 10.19
CA GLU A 28 6.34 17.69 11.03
C GLU A 28 7.32 16.68 10.38
N ILE A 29 7.48 16.73 9.06
CA ILE A 29 8.38 15.86 8.30
C ILE A 29 9.81 16.44 8.29
N LYS A 30 10.66 15.96 9.20
CA LYS A 30 12.03 16.45 9.38
C LYS A 30 13.04 15.73 8.50
N ASN A 31 12.82 14.45 8.25
CA ASN A 31 13.74 13.60 7.51
C ASN A 31 13.03 12.79 6.41
N ILE A 32 13.78 12.36 5.40
CA ILE A 32 13.27 11.48 4.33
C ILE A 32 12.65 10.19 4.91
N GLY A 33 13.21 9.65 6.00
CA GLY A 33 12.67 8.46 6.66
C GLY A 33 11.24 8.66 7.20
N GLU A 34 10.96 9.81 7.79
CA GLU A 34 9.62 10.17 8.27
C GLU A 34 8.65 10.39 7.11
N ALA A 35 9.12 10.97 6.01
CA ALA A 35 8.32 11.15 4.80
C ALA A 35 7.94 9.82 4.14
N LEU A 36 8.88 8.87 4.11
CA LEU A 36 8.62 7.51 3.61
C LEU A 36 7.68 6.75 4.53
N TRP A 37 7.79 6.93 5.85
CA TRP A 37 6.85 6.38 6.82
C TRP A 37 5.43 6.95 6.61
N HIS A 38 5.30 8.27 6.49
CA HIS A 38 4.03 8.93 6.20
C HIS A 38 3.43 8.45 4.87
N GLY A 39 4.23 8.44 3.80
CA GLY A 39 3.79 7.93 2.51
C GLY A 39 3.34 6.47 2.56
N PHE A 40 4.01 5.65 3.39
CA PHE A 40 3.60 4.27 3.63
C PHE A 40 2.23 4.18 4.32
N THR A 41 2.02 4.93 5.40
CA THR A 41 0.76 4.88 6.17
C THR A 41 -0.42 5.43 5.37
N VAL A 42 -0.21 6.44 4.52
CA VAL A 42 -1.23 6.99 3.62
C VAL A 42 -1.60 5.99 2.51
N ILE A 43 -0.63 5.43 1.80
CA ILE A 43 -0.91 4.50 0.68
C ILE A 43 -1.45 3.15 1.17
N THR A 44 -1.04 2.69 2.34
CA THR A 44 -1.65 1.50 2.96
C THR A 44 -2.98 1.79 3.64
N THR A 45 -3.44 3.04 3.57
CA THR A 45 -4.70 3.51 4.18
C THR A 45 -4.79 3.24 5.69
N ILE A 46 -3.64 3.16 6.37
CA ILE A 46 -3.57 2.98 7.83
C ILE A 46 -3.84 4.31 8.53
N GLY A 47 -3.16 5.37 8.09
CA GLY A 47 -3.36 6.74 8.57
C GLY A 47 -3.23 6.93 10.08
N TYR A 48 -2.03 6.72 10.65
CA TYR A 48 -1.81 6.89 12.10
C TYR A 48 -1.97 8.32 12.63
N SER A 49 -2.03 9.32 11.74
CA SER A 49 -2.17 10.75 12.09
C SER A 49 -1.05 11.28 13.01
N ASP A 50 0.09 10.61 13.02
CA ASP A 50 1.31 11.00 13.72
C ASP A 50 2.08 12.10 12.99
N ILE A 51 1.85 12.22 11.68
CA ILE A 51 2.35 13.27 10.80
C ILE A 51 1.14 13.88 10.10
N THR A 52 1.01 15.20 10.18
CA THR A 52 -0.12 15.97 9.64
C THR A 52 0.33 17.01 8.62
N GLU A 53 -0.49 17.15 7.58
CA GLU A 53 -0.19 18.01 6.45
C GLU A 53 -0.73 19.42 6.68
N TYR A 54 0.16 20.41 6.67
CA TYR A 54 -0.24 21.82 6.85
C TYR A 54 -0.55 22.52 5.53
N GLN A 55 0.01 22.04 4.41
CA GLN A 55 -0.18 22.67 3.11
C GLN A 55 -1.39 22.09 2.38
N PHE A 56 -2.25 22.96 1.83
CA PHE A 56 -3.39 22.55 1.01
C PHE A 56 -3.02 21.61 -0.14
N LEU A 57 -1.85 21.83 -0.76
CA LEU A 57 -1.37 20.99 -1.86
C LEU A 57 -0.95 19.59 -1.38
N SER A 58 -0.26 19.49 -0.23
CA SER A 58 0.06 18.22 0.42
C SER A 58 -1.21 17.43 0.75
N TYR A 59 -2.26 18.12 1.21
CA TYR A 59 -3.56 17.50 1.51
C TYR A 59 -4.26 16.92 0.29
N ILE A 60 -4.27 17.65 -0.84
CA ILE A 60 -4.79 17.11 -2.11
C ILE A 60 -3.99 15.88 -2.52
N PHE A 61 -2.67 15.95 -2.37
CA PHE A 61 -1.80 14.85 -2.73
C PHE A 61 -2.05 13.62 -1.84
N ALA A 62 -2.28 13.81 -0.54
CA ALA A 62 -2.70 12.78 0.41
C ALA A 62 -3.97 12.05 -0.02
N ILE A 63 -5.00 12.80 -0.43
CA ILE A 63 -6.24 12.22 -0.97
C ILE A 63 -5.92 11.34 -2.18
N VAL A 64 -5.14 11.85 -3.15
CA VAL A 64 -4.74 11.05 -4.32
C VAL A 64 -3.97 9.78 -3.91
N GLY A 65 -3.10 9.88 -2.90
CA GLY A 65 -2.36 8.75 -2.33
C GLY A 65 -3.27 7.66 -1.76
N VAL A 66 -4.29 8.04 -0.99
CA VAL A 66 -5.30 7.10 -0.44
C VAL A 66 -6.07 6.39 -1.55
N TRP A 67 -6.45 7.12 -2.60
CA TRP A 67 -7.16 6.54 -3.76
C TRP A 67 -6.26 5.56 -4.51
N TYR A 68 -5.02 5.96 -4.79
CA TYR A 68 -4.03 5.10 -5.42
C TYR A 68 -3.79 3.81 -4.62
N GLY A 69 -3.62 3.94 -3.31
CA GLY A 69 -3.44 2.81 -2.40
C GLY A 69 -4.61 1.84 -2.40
N SER A 70 -5.82 2.37 -2.29
CA SER A 70 -7.06 1.58 -2.31
C SER A 70 -7.23 0.80 -3.61
N ILE A 71 -7.02 1.45 -4.77
CA ILE A 71 -7.08 0.81 -6.09
C ILE A 71 -6.00 -0.27 -6.22
N SER A 72 -4.79 0.01 -5.72
CA SER A 72 -3.67 -0.92 -5.76
C SER A 72 -3.97 -2.21 -4.98
N MET A 73 -4.54 -2.09 -3.78
CA MET A 73 -4.94 -3.25 -2.97
C MET A 73 -6.08 -4.03 -3.62
N ALA A 74 -7.04 -3.35 -4.24
CA ALA A 74 -8.14 -3.98 -4.96
C ALA A 74 -7.66 -4.88 -6.12
N ILE A 75 -6.51 -4.58 -6.72
CA ILE A 75 -5.93 -5.38 -7.81
C ILE A 75 -5.11 -6.57 -7.27
N ILE A 76 -4.35 -6.38 -6.17
CA ILE A 76 -3.48 -7.43 -5.62
C ILE A 76 -4.29 -8.55 -4.95
N LEU A 77 -5.24 -8.18 -4.09
CA LEU A 77 -5.91 -9.13 -3.19
C LEU A 77 -6.67 -10.25 -3.94
N PRO A 78 -7.40 -10.00 -5.04
CA PRO A 78 -8.07 -11.06 -5.80
C PRO A 78 -7.08 -12.05 -6.42
N SER A 79 -5.98 -11.56 -6.97
CA SER A 79 -4.93 -12.39 -7.59
C SER A 79 -4.30 -13.35 -6.57
N LEU A 80 -4.07 -12.85 -5.36
CA LEU A 80 -3.56 -13.65 -4.25
C LEU A 80 -4.61 -14.68 -3.78
N SER A 81 -5.85 -14.26 -3.57
CA SER A 81 -6.97 -15.12 -3.17
C SER A 81 -7.19 -16.28 -4.15
N GLN A 82 -7.10 -16.01 -5.45
CA GLN A 82 -7.23 -17.03 -6.49
C GLN A 82 -6.11 -18.08 -6.40
N SER A 83 -4.87 -17.64 -6.14
CA SER A 83 -3.73 -18.54 -5.96
C SER A 83 -3.93 -19.48 -4.75
N PHE A 84 -4.43 -18.95 -3.64
CA PHE A 84 -4.77 -19.74 -2.46
C PHE A 84 -5.91 -20.73 -2.71
N ASN A 85 -6.96 -20.29 -3.42
CA ASN A 85 -8.10 -21.15 -3.76
C ASN A 85 -7.66 -22.35 -4.62
N ILE A 86 -6.82 -22.10 -5.64
CA ILE A 86 -6.24 -23.14 -6.48
C ILE A 86 -5.44 -24.15 -5.64
N PHE A 87 -4.59 -23.66 -4.73
CA PHE A 87 -3.80 -24.53 -3.84
C PHE A 87 -4.68 -25.39 -2.93
N GLN A 88 -5.74 -24.82 -2.35
CA GLN A 88 -6.69 -25.56 -1.52
C GLN A 88 -7.44 -26.63 -2.33
N ASN A 89 -7.89 -26.31 -3.54
CA ASN A 89 -8.55 -27.28 -4.43
C ASN A 89 -7.63 -28.44 -4.80
N PHE A 90 -6.34 -28.17 -5.06
CA PHE A 90 -5.36 -29.23 -5.29
C PHE A 90 -5.14 -30.13 -4.07
N LYS A 91 -5.02 -29.53 -2.88
CA LYS A 91 -4.88 -30.27 -1.62
C LYS A 91 -6.12 -31.15 -1.36
N TYR A 92 -7.31 -30.59 -1.55
CA TYR A 92 -8.57 -31.30 -1.39
C TYR A 92 -8.71 -32.48 -2.36
N ARG A 93 -8.40 -32.28 -3.65
CA ARG A 93 -8.42 -33.37 -4.65
C ARG A 93 -7.46 -34.50 -4.30
N ARG A 94 -6.23 -34.19 -3.84
CA ARG A 94 -5.29 -35.23 -3.37
C ARG A 94 -5.84 -36.04 -2.20
N HIS A 95 -6.50 -35.39 -1.25
CA HIS A 95 -7.14 -36.08 -0.12
C HIS A 95 -8.21 -37.06 -0.60
N ILE A 96 -9.09 -36.66 -1.52
CA ILE A 96 -10.14 -37.55 -2.07
C ILE A 96 -9.54 -38.78 -2.75
N PHE A 97 -8.52 -38.60 -3.60
CA PHE A 97 -7.90 -39.73 -4.31
C PHE A 97 -7.29 -40.76 -3.35
N LYS A 98 -6.78 -40.32 -2.20
CA LYS A 98 -6.19 -41.22 -1.19
C LYS A 98 -7.23 -42.11 -0.49
N TYR A 99 -8.48 -41.67 -0.41
CA TYR A 99 -9.58 -42.44 0.21
C TYR A 99 -10.36 -43.31 -0.78
N LYS A 100 -10.22 -43.08 -2.09
CA LYS A 100 -10.94 -43.85 -3.13
C LYS A 100 -10.19 -45.12 -3.59
N THR A 101 -8.95 -45.32 -3.15
CA THR A 101 -8.10 -46.48 -3.49
C THR A 101 -8.06 -47.56 -2.41
N HIS A 102 -8.94 -47.49 -1.41
CA HIS A 102 -9.23 -48.56 -0.46
C HIS A 102 -10.71 -48.94 -0.58
#